data_AF-A0A349IKF2-F1
#
_entry.id   AF-A0A349IKF2-F1
#
_cell.length_a   1.000
_cell.length_b   1.000
_cell.length_c   1.000
_cell.angle_alpha   90.00
_cell.angle_beta   90.00
_cell.angle_gamma   90.00
#
_symmetry.space_group_name_H-M   'P 1'
#
loop_
_entity.id
_entity.type
_entity.pdbx_description
1 polymer ?
#
loop_
_entity_poly.entity_id
_entity_poly.type
_entity_poly.pdbx_seq_one_letter_code
_entity_poly.pdbx_strand_id
1 'polypeptide(L)'
;ITGKDHLQEVNRSSVMGIGVAAIVRVFLFLAVLGVVAGGASLDSGNPAADAFRQGAGEIGYRFAGLVLLCAAITSIIGAAYTSVSFLKTFHASIAKNENYWVIGFIAFSTLVMLATGSPAALLIIAGAVNGLILPISLGICLIASQNKAIMGEDYKHPTWLFALGIIVVLISAYVGITSLGNFSKLFA
;
A
#
# COMPACT_ATOMS: atom_id res chain seq x y z
N ILE A 1 -20.08 1.59 -6.47
CA ILE A 1 -20.17 2.89 -7.15
C ILE A 1 -19.57 2.69 -8.55
N THR A 2 -20.36 2.83 -9.61
CA THR A 2 -19.94 2.56 -11.00
C THR A 2 -20.66 3.51 -11.95
N GLY A 3 -20.00 3.98 -13.00
CA GLY A 3 -20.58 4.86 -14.01
C GLY A 3 -19.99 6.28 -13.99
N LYS A 4 -20.17 7.01 -15.10
CA LYS A 4 -19.59 8.34 -15.32
C LYS A 4 -20.09 9.38 -14.31
N ASP A 5 -21.32 9.25 -13.84
CA ASP A 5 -21.95 10.19 -12.90
C ASP A 5 -21.25 10.26 -11.54
N HIS A 6 -20.52 9.20 -11.19
CA HIS A 6 -19.78 9.13 -9.92
C HIS A 6 -18.32 9.57 -10.03
N LEU A 7 -17.85 10.03 -11.20
CA LEU A 7 -16.45 10.42 -11.39
C LEU A 7 -15.99 11.50 -10.41
N GLN A 8 -16.85 12.49 -10.13
CA GLN A 8 -16.54 13.56 -9.18
C GLN A 8 -16.42 13.02 -7.75
N GLU A 9 -17.29 12.09 -7.36
CA GLU A 9 -17.27 11.45 -6.05
C GLU A 9 -16.03 10.58 -5.86
N VAL A 10 -15.69 9.77 -6.87
CA VAL A 10 -14.49 8.93 -6.89
C VAL A 10 -13.22 9.79 -6.83
N ASN A 11 -13.14 10.86 -7.61
CA ASN A 11 -12.00 11.78 -7.59
C ASN A 11 -11.87 12.47 -6.23
N ARG A 12 -12.97 12.97 -5.67
CA ARG A 12 -12.97 13.61 -4.35
C ARG A 12 -12.51 12.64 -3.26
N SER A 13 -13.04 11.42 -3.26
CA SER A 13 -12.67 10.37 -2.30
C SER A 13 -11.18 10.01 -2.43
N SER A 14 -10.70 9.84 -3.67
CA SER A 14 -9.30 9.51 -3.94
C SER A 14 -8.33 10.62 -3.49
N VAL A 15 -8.63 11.88 -3.84
CA VAL A 15 -7.81 13.03 -3.47
C VAL A 15 -7.82 13.25 -1.96
N MET A 16 -8.97 13.12 -1.31
CA MET A 16 -9.07 13.21 0.16
C MET A 16 -8.26 12.10 0.83
N GLY A 17 -8.37 10.86 0.36
CA GLY A 17 -7.61 9.73 0.89
C GLY A 17 -6.09 9.93 0.76
N ILE A 18 -5.63 10.33 -0.42
CA ILE A 18 -4.21 10.64 -0.67
C ILE A 18 -3.74 11.81 0.20
N GLY A 19 -4.54 12.87 0.29
CA GLY A 19 -4.23 14.06 1.10
C GLY A 19 -4.10 13.74 2.58
N VAL A 20 -5.07 13.02 3.15
CA VAL A 20 -5.03 12.59 4.56
C VAL A 20 -3.81 11.70 4.81
N ALA A 21 -3.53 10.74 3.92
CA ALA A 21 -2.37 9.88 4.04
C ALA A 21 -1.04 10.65 4.00
N ALA A 22 -0.94 11.67 3.14
CA ALA A 22 0.24 12.53 3.06
C ALA A 22 0.42 13.38 4.33
N ILE A 23 -0.66 13.98 4.83
CA ILE A 23 -0.65 14.78 6.05
C ILE A 23 -0.20 13.92 7.25
N VAL A 24 -0.77 12.72 7.41
CA VAL A 24 -0.37 11.79 8.47
C VAL A 24 1.10 11.42 8.35
N ARG A 25 1.61 11.15 7.13
CA ARG A 25 3.04 10.88 6.91
C ARG A 25 3.93 12.04 7.35
N VAL A 26 3.56 13.28 7.01
CA VAL A 26 4.33 14.46 7.41
C VAL A 26 4.33 14.63 8.92
N PHE A 27 3.18 14.51 9.58
CA PHE A 27 3.11 14.60 11.05
C PHE A 27 3.92 13.51 11.74
N LEU A 28 3.82 12.26 11.29
CA LEU A 28 4.62 11.16 11.84
C LEU A 28 6.11 11.38 11.61
N PHE A 29 6.50 11.83 10.42
CA PHE A 29 7.90 12.17 10.13
C PHE A 29 8.41 13.27 11.06
N LEU A 30 7.66 14.36 11.22
CA LEU A 30 8.03 15.47 12.11
C LEU A 30 8.08 15.03 13.58
N ALA A 31 7.17 14.16 14.02
CA ALA A 31 7.19 13.62 15.38
C ALA A 31 8.46 12.81 15.66
N VAL A 32 8.83 11.90 14.75
CA VAL A 32 10.06 11.12 14.87
C VAL A 32 11.30 12.02 14.75
N LEU A 33 11.30 12.96 13.80
CA LEU A 33 12.39 13.91 13.62
C LEU A 33 12.60 14.79 14.87
N GLY A 34 11.53 15.26 15.51
CA GLY A 34 11.62 16.06 16.72
C GLY A 34 12.30 15.33 17.88
N VAL A 35 11.99 14.04 18.04
CA VAL A 35 12.62 13.18 19.05
C VAL A 35 14.10 12.98 18.73
N VAL A 36 14.42 12.57 17.50
CA VAL A 36 15.81 12.33 17.07
C VAL A 36 16.67 13.59 17.10
N ALA A 37 16.14 14.73 16.63
CA ALA A 37 16.84 16.02 16.67
C ALA A 37 17.08 16.52 18.10
N GLY A 38 16.25 16.08 19.06
CA GLY A 38 16.45 16.31 20.50
C GLY A 38 17.57 15.46 21.12
N GLY A 39 18.27 14.62 20.34
CA GLY A 39 19.38 13.78 20.79
C GLY A 39 18.97 12.38 21.23
N ALA A 40 17.70 12.00 21.07
CA ALA A 40 17.23 10.64 21.34
C ALA A 40 17.77 9.64 20.33
N SER A 41 18.29 8.51 20.83
CA SER A 41 18.60 7.34 20.03
C SER A 41 17.41 6.38 20.06
N LEU A 42 16.89 6.00 18.90
CA LEU A 42 15.74 5.09 18.79
C LEU A 42 16.18 3.64 18.91
N ASP A 43 15.42 2.84 19.64
CA ASP A 43 15.60 1.40 19.70
C ASP A 43 15.36 0.75 18.32
N SER A 44 16.39 0.06 17.81
CA SER A 44 16.36 -0.68 16.55
C SER A 44 15.29 -1.79 16.50
N GLY A 45 14.84 -2.31 17.64
CA GLY A 45 13.80 -3.34 17.71
C GLY A 45 12.39 -2.82 17.42
N ASN A 46 12.09 -1.57 17.81
CA ASN A 46 10.81 -0.93 17.54
C ASN A 46 10.93 0.60 17.49
N PRO A 47 11.56 1.15 16.44
CA PRO A 47 11.89 2.57 16.38
C PRO A 47 10.64 3.46 16.35
N ALA A 48 9.53 2.95 15.81
CA ALA A 48 8.26 3.67 15.78
C ALA A 48 7.69 3.85 17.19
N ALA A 49 7.47 2.76 17.94
CA ALA A 49 6.90 2.86 19.28
C ALA A 49 7.83 3.59 20.25
N ASP A 50 9.14 3.41 20.08
CA ASP A 50 10.14 4.07 20.91
C ASP A 50 10.18 5.58 20.67
N ALA A 51 10.00 6.06 19.44
CA ALA A 51 9.88 7.49 19.17
C ALA A 51 8.70 8.13 19.94
N PHE A 52 7.54 7.47 19.95
CA PHE A 52 6.39 7.94 20.73
C PHE A 52 6.63 7.83 22.24
N ARG A 53 7.34 6.80 22.70
CA ARG A 53 7.70 6.63 24.10
C ARG A 53 8.64 7.73 24.59
N GLN A 54 9.65 8.06 23.82
CA GLN A 54 10.59 9.12 24.17
C GLN A 54 9.93 10.51 24.09
N GLY A 55 8.97 10.71 23.19
CA GLY A 55 8.24 11.97 23.07
C GLY A 55 7.14 12.20 24.13
N ALA A 56 6.44 11.15 24.56
CA ALA A 56 5.25 11.28 25.43
C ALA A 56 5.21 10.25 26.58
N GLY A 57 6.33 9.61 26.89
CA GLY A 57 6.43 8.58 27.93
C GLY A 57 5.59 7.34 27.65
N GLU A 58 5.16 6.67 28.70
CA GLU A 58 4.40 5.42 28.62
C GLU A 58 3.03 5.58 27.92
N ILE A 59 2.42 6.77 28.00
CA ILE A 59 1.19 7.08 27.28
C ILE A 59 1.43 7.05 25.78
N GLY A 60 2.53 7.65 25.32
CA GLY A 60 2.96 7.62 23.92
C GLY A 60 3.19 6.19 23.43
N TYR A 61 3.86 5.36 24.23
CA TYR A 61 4.12 3.95 23.90
C TYR A 61 2.81 3.16 23.67
N ARG A 62 1.85 3.30 24.59
CA ARG A 62 0.54 2.61 24.49
C ARG A 62 -0.28 3.13 23.31
N PHE A 63 -0.23 4.44 23.05
CA PHE A 63 -0.91 5.04 21.92
C PHE A 63 -0.33 4.57 20.58
N ALA A 64 1.00 4.48 20.47
CA ALA A 64 1.66 3.92 19.29
C ALA A 64 1.23 2.47 19.03
N GLY A 65 1.15 1.65 20.08
CA GLY A 65 0.63 0.28 19.97
C GLY A 65 -0.80 0.22 19.42
N LEU A 66 -1.69 1.08 19.92
CA LEU A 66 -3.07 1.17 19.44
C LEU A 66 -3.15 1.62 17.97
N VAL A 67 -2.36 2.63 17.58
CA VAL A 67 -2.31 3.14 16.20
C VAL A 67 -1.79 2.06 15.26
N LEU A 68 -0.73 1.35 15.63
CA LEU A 68 -0.18 0.25 14.84
C LEU A 68 -1.19 -0.90 14.68
N LEU A 69 -1.95 -1.22 15.74
CA LEU A 69 -3.02 -2.22 15.68
C LEU A 69 -4.12 -1.81 14.70
N CYS A 70 -4.63 -0.58 14.80
CA CYS A 70 -5.66 -0.06 13.90
C CYS A 70 -5.18 -0.04 12.43
N ALA A 71 -3.93 0.38 12.21
CA ALA A 71 -3.31 0.40 10.88
C ALA A 71 -3.18 -1.02 10.31
N ALA A 72 -2.74 -1.98 11.13
CA ALA A 72 -2.59 -3.38 10.74
C ALA A 72 -3.93 -4.01 10.35
N ILE A 73 -4.98 -3.85 11.16
CA ILE A 73 -6.32 -4.42 10.88
C ILE A 73 -6.86 -3.88 9.55
N THR A 74 -6.82 -2.56 9.35
CA THR A 74 -7.32 -1.93 8.13
C THR A 74 -6.55 -2.40 6.89
N SER A 75 -5.23 -2.58 7.03
CA SER A 75 -4.38 -3.06 5.94
C SER A 75 -4.62 -4.53 5.61
N ILE A 76 -4.73 -5.41 6.63
CA ILE A 76 -4.97 -6.85 6.45
C ILE A 76 -6.30 -7.09 5.73
N ILE A 77 -7.36 -6.42 6.18
CA ILE A 77 -8.70 -6.55 5.56
C ILE A 77 -8.66 -6.03 4.12
N GLY A 78 -8.06 -4.86 3.88
CA GLY A 78 -7.96 -4.28 2.53
C GLY A 78 -7.16 -5.16 1.55
N ALA A 79 -6.04 -5.72 1.99
CA ALA A 79 -5.23 -6.63 1.19
C ALA A 79 -5.99 -7.92 0.87
N ALA A 80 -6.60 -8.56 1.88
CA ALA A 80 -7.37 -9.78 1.69
C ALA A 80 -8.58 -9.57 0.76
N TYR A 81 -9.29 -8.45 0.92
CA TYR A 81 -10.40 -8.09 0.03
C TYR A 81 -9.94 -7.91 -1.42
N THR A 82 -8.82 -7.20 -1.62
CA THR A 82 -8.24 -7.00 -2.96
C THR A 82 -7.85 -8.33 -3.61
N SER A 83 -7.16 -9.20 -2.87
CA SER A 83 -6.77 -10.54 -3.35
C SER A 83 -7.97 -11.41 -3.69
N VAL A 84 -8.98 -11.47 -2.82
CA VAL A 84 -10.20 -12.25 -3.07
C VAL A 84 -10.99 -11.66 -4.24
N SER A 85 -11.02 -10.34 -4.40
CA SER A 85 -11.66 -9.69 -5.55
C SER A 85 -11.04 -10.12 -6.88
N PHE A 86 -9.72 -10.29 -6.96
CA PHE A 86 -9.08 -10.86 -8.15
C PHE A 86 -9.51 -12.31 -8.41
N LEU A 87 -9.66 -13.11 -7.35
CA LEU A 87 -10.08 -14.51 -7.47
C LEU A 87 -11.55 -14.66 -7.94
N LYS A 88 -12.43 -13.70 -7.62
CA LYS A 88 -13.83 -13.71 -8.08
C LYS A 88 -13.96 -13.78 -9.60
N THR A 89 -13.03 -13.13 -10.32
CA THR A 89 -13.03 -13.10 -11.79
C THR A 89 -12.85 -14.49 -12.39
N PHE A 90 -12.24 -15.42 -11.66
CA PHE A 90 -11.99 -16.80 -12.12
C PHE A 90 -13.10 -17.79 -11.76
N HIS A 91 -13.90 -17.54 -10.70
CA HIS A 91 -14.91 -18.51 -10.28
C HIS A 91 -16.12 -17.86 -9.56
N ALA A 92 -17.33 -18.08 -10.11
CA ALA A 92 -18.59 -17.50 -9.60
C ALA A 92 -18.95 -17.91 -8.16
N SER A 93 -18.44 -19.07 -7.69
CA SER A 93 -18.64 -19.51 -6.30
C SER A 93 -17.94 -18.61 -5.27
N ILE A 94 -16.84 -17.94 -5.66
CA ILE A 94 -16.10 -17.02 -4.78
C ILE A 94 -16.89 -15.72 -4.58
N ALA A 95 -17.58 -15.25 -5.63
CA ALA A 95 -18.43 -14.07 -5.56
C ALA A 95 -19.62 -14.23 -4.60
N LYS A 96 -20.17 -15.45 -4.48
CA LYS A 96 -21.32 -15.73 -3.60
C LYS A 96 -20.95 -15.82 -2.12
N ASN A 97 -19.72 -16.20 -1.79
CA ASN A 97 -19.26 -16.47 -0.42
C ASN A 97 -18.02 -15.62 -0.04
N GLU A 98 -17.92 -14.41 -0.58
CA GLU A 98 -16.74 -13.55 -0.50
C GLU A 98 -16.18 -13.41 0.93
N ASN A 99 -17.05 -13.16 1.92
CA ASN A 99 -16.62 -12.97 3.31
C ASN A 99 -15.89 -14.20 3.86
N TYR A 100 -16.36 -15.41 3.53
CA TYR A 100 -15.71 -16.65 3.95
C TYR A 100 -14.35 -16.83 3.28
N TRP A 101 -14.23 -16.44 2.01
CA TRP A 101 -12.95 -16.47 1.29
C TRP A 101 -11.94 -15.44 1.85
N VAL A 102 -12.40 -14.25 2.23
CA VAL A 102 -11.55 -13.24 2.89
C VAL A 102 -11.05 -13.76 4.24
N ILE A 103 -11.93 -14.32 5.07
CA ILE A 103 -11.54 -14.91 6.36
C ILE A 103 -10.55 -16.07 6.15
N GLY A 104 -10.85 -16.96 5.19
CA GLY A 104 -9.97 -18.08 4.85
C GLY A 104 -8.59 -17.62 4.36
N PHE A 105 -8.54 -16.56 3.54
CA PHE A 105 -7.29 -15.98 3.04
C PHE A 105 -6.44 -15.39 4.17
N ILE A 106 -7.07 -14.70 5.13
CA ILE A 106 -6.38 -14.17 6.32
C ILE A 106 -5.84 -15.32 7.16
N ALA A 107 -6.67 -16.32 7.48
CA ALA A 107 -6.26 -17.47 8.28
C ALA A 107 -5.09 -18.25 7.63
N PHE A 108 -5.17 -18.47 6.32
CA PHE A 108 -4.08 -19.09 5.55
C PHE A 108 -2.80 -18.27 5.59
N SER A 109 -2.89 -16.95 5.34
CA SER A 109 -1.73 -16.04 5.38
C SER A 109 -1.08 -16.01 6.77
N THR A 110 -1.89 -16.04 7.83
CA THR A 110 -1.39 -16.15 9.21
C THR A 110 -0.66 -17.47 9.44
N LEU A 111 -1.19 -18.60 8.94
CA LEU A 111 -0.54 -19.91 9.07
C LEU A 111 0.82 -19.93 8.33
N VAL A 112 0.89 -19.39 7.11
CA VAL A 112 2.14 -19.27 6.35
C VAL A 112 3.16 -18.39 7.08
N MET A 113 2.72 -17.30 7.72
CA MET A 113 3.58 -16.45 8.53
C MET A 113 4.15 -17.22 9.74
N LEU A 114 3.32 -18.00 10.44
CA LEU A 114 3.75 -18.82 11.57
C LEU A 114 4.76 -19.90 11.14
N ALA A 115 4.60 -20.48 9.95
CA ALA A 115 5.50 -21.49 9.42
C ALA A 115 6.86 -20.90 8.96
N THR A 116 6.86 -19.70 8.36
CA THR A 116 8.08 -19.07 7.82
C THR A 116 8.92 -18.37 8.90
N GLY A 117 8.28 -17.76 9.89
CA GLY A 117 8.95 -17.21 11.08
C GLY A 117 9.81 -15.94 10.89
N SER A 118 10.04 -15.47 9.66
CA SER A 118 10.88 -14.28 9.38
C SER A 118 10.10 -13.09 8.78
N PRO A 119 9.47 -12.23 9.61
CA PRO A 119 8.73 -11.06 9.13
C PRO A 119 9.58 -10.09 8.31
N ALA A 120 10.85 -9.88 8.71
CA ALA A 120 11.74 -8.95 8.03
C ALA A 120 12.02 -9.36 6.57
N ALA A 121 12.30 -10.64 6.31
CA ALA A 121 12.53 -11.12 4.95
C ALA A 121 11.26 -11.00 4.09
N LEU A 122 10.09 -11.33 4.66
CA LEU A 122 8.81 -11.18 3.96
C LEU A 122 8.50 -9.71 3.64
N LEU A 123 8.79 -8.78 4.56
CA LEU A 123 8.63 -7.34 4.34
C LEU A 123 9.56 -6.83 3.24
N ILE A 124 10.81 -7.28 3.23
CA ILE A 124 11.80 -6.92 2.22
C ILE A 124 11.33 -7.43 0.84
N ILE A 125 10.96 -8.71 0.73
CA ILE A 125 10.45 -9.32 -0.52
C ILE A 125 9.18 -8.63 -1.00
N ALA A 126 8.22 -8.40 -0.10
CA ALA A 126 6.99 -7.69 -0.42
C ALA A 126 7.27 -6.27 -0.94
N GLY A 127 8.24 -5.56 -0.35
CA GLY A 127 8.68 -4.25 -0.82
C GLY A 127 9.23 -4.28 -2.25
N ALA A 128 10.11 -5.24 -2.56
CA ALA A 128 10.66 -5.39 -3.91
C ALA A 128 9.58 -5.74 -4.95
N VAL A 129 8.72 -6.69 -4.63
CA VAL A 129 7.60 -7.09 -5.50
C VAL A 129 6.65 -5.91 -5.70
N ASN A 130 6.32 -5.16 -4.65
CA ASN A 130 5.46 -3.97 -4.75
C ASN A 130 6.08 -2.87 -5.64
N GLY A 131 7.40 -2.68 -5.56
CA GLY A 131 8.14 -1.76 -6.42
C GLY A 131 8.02 -2.07 -7.91
N LEU A 132 7.88 -3.36 -8.27
CA LEU A 132 7.65 -3.80 -9.66
C LEU A 132 6.18 -3.84 -10.05
N ILE A 133 5.27 -4.11 -9.11
CA ILE A 133 3.83 -4.14 -9.38
C ILE A 133 3.33 -2.76 -9.84
N LEU A 134 3.85 -1.68 -9.27
CA LEU A 134 3.41 -0.32 -9.56
C LEU A 134 3.56 0.08 -11.03
N PRO A 135 4.75 -0.03 -11.68
CA PRO A 135 4.90 0.32 -13.09
C PRO A 135 4.06 -0.58 -14.02
N ILE A 136 3.91 -1.87 -13.68
CA ILE A 136 3.09 -2.81 -14.47
C ILE A 136 1.61 -2.41 -14.39
N SER A 137 1.09 -2.24 -13.17
CA SER A 137 -0.31 -1.91 -12.92
C SER A 137 -0.67 -0.55 -13.51
N LEU A 138 0.15 0.48 -13.24
CA LEU A 138 -0.08 1.83 -13.76
C LEU A 138 0.08 1.88 -15.28
N GLY A 139 1.03 1.14 -15.85
CA GLY A 139 1.21 1.02 -17.29
C GLY A 139 -0.02 0.42 -17.99
N ILE A 140 -0.57 -0.68 -17.45
CA ILE A 140 -1.81 -1.28 -17.96
C ILE A 140 -2.97 -0.28 -17.86
N CYS A 141 -3.11 0.42 -16.73
CA CYS A 141 -4.14 1.45 -16.54
C CYS A 141 -4.01 2.60 -17.55
N LEU A 142 -2.78 3.05 -17.85
CA LEU A 142 -2.55 4.12 -18.83
C LEU A 142 -2.92 3.69 -20.24
N ILE A 143 -2.52 2.48 -20.65
CA ILE A 143 -2.91 1.92 -21.95
C ILE A 143 -4.44 1.78 -22.03
N ALA A 144 -5.06 1.25 -20.97
CA ALA A 144 -6.51 1.11 -20.88
C ALA A 144 -7.23 2.48 -20.93
N SER A 145 -6.65 3.52 -20.32
CA SER A 145 -7.24 4.87 -20.31
C SER A 145 -7.34 5.51 -21.70
N GLN A 146 -6.57 5.03 -22.67
CA GLN A 146 -6.63 5.48 -24.06
C GLN A 146 -7.50 4.58 -24.95
N ASN A 147 -7.94 3.42 -24.44
CA ASN A 147 -8.73 2.48 -25.20
C ASN A 147 -10.23 2.83 -25.12
N LYS A 148 -10.81 3.28 -26.24
CA LYS A 148 -12.23 3.62 -26.35
C LYS A 148 -13.16 2.44 -26.04
N ALA A 149 -12.74 1.20 -26.28
CA ALA A 149 -13.52 0.02 -25.94
C ALA A 149 -13.66 -0.19 -24.42
N ILE A 150 -12.71 0.33 -23.64
CA ILE A 150 -12.71 0.22 -22.17
C ILE A 150 -13.33 1.47 -21.53
N MET A 151 -12.97 2.66 -22.01
CA MET A 151 -13.40 3.93 -21.41
C MET A 151 -14.75 4.45 -21.93
N GLY A 152 -15.26 3.87 -23.03
CA GLY A 152 -16.44 4.35 -23.75
C GLY A 152 -16.14 5.58 -24.62
N GLU A 153 -17.05 5.93 -25.53
CA GLU A 153 -16.79 6.96 -26.55
C GLU A 153 -16.69 8.38 -25.99
N ASP A 154 -17.45 8.71 -24.93
CA ASP A 154 -17.52 10.08 -24.41
C ASP A 154 -16.48 10.40 -23.33
N TYR A 155 -15.67 9.43 -22.87
CA TYR A 155 -14.62 9.70 -21.89
C TYR A 155 -13.29 9.94 -22.60
N LYS A 156 -12.71 11.13 -22.40
CA LYS A 156 -11.35 11.45 -22.82
C LYS A 156 -10.48 11.71 -21.61
N HIS A 157 -9.46 10.88 -21.42
CA HIS A 157 -8.51 11.07 -20.34
C HIS A 157 -7.67 12.33 -20.57
N PRO A 158 -7.45 13.18 -19.56
CA PRO A 158 -6.64 14.39 -19.73
C PRO A 158 -5.21 14.06 -20.18
N THR A 159 -4.77 14.67 -21.28
CA THR A 159 -3.45 14.41 -21.88
C THR A 159 -2.28 14.75 -20.95
N TRP A 160 -2.44 15.75 -20.07
CA TRP A 160 -1.42 16.09 -19.08
C TRP A 160 -1.28 15.02 -17.98
N LEU A 161 -2.39 14.44 -17.52
CA LEU A 161 -2.37 13.33 -16.56
C LEU A 161 -1.76 12.07 -17.17
N PHE A 162 -2.04 11.82 -18.44
CA PHE A 162 -1.42 10.73 -19.18
C PHE A 162 0.11 10.89 -19.27
N ALA A 163 0.59 12.07 -19.64
CA ALA A 163 2.02 12.36 -19.71
C ALA A 163 2.72 12.23 -18.35
N LEU A 164 2.12 12.77 -17.29
CA LEU A 164 2.62 12.59 -15.92
C LEU A 164 2.62 11.12 -15.51
N GLY A 165 1.58 10.37 -15.87
CA GLY A 165 1.49 8.93 -15.62
C GLY A 165 2.64 8.17 -16.28
N ILE A 166 2.97 8.47 -17.53
CA ILE A 166 4.12 7.86 -18.23
C ILE A 166 5.42 8.17 -17.48
N ILE A 167 5.64 9.42 -17.08
CA ILE A 167 6.83 9.81 -16.30
C ILE A 167 6.93 8.98 -15.01
N VAL A 168 5.83 8.85 -14.28
CA VAL A 168 5.77 8.05 -13.04
C VAL A 168 6.06 6.58 -13.31
N VAL A 169 5.53 6.00 -14.39
CA VAL A 169 5.82 4.60 -14.77
C VAL A 169 7.31 4.42 -15.06
N LEU A 170 7.93 5.32 -15.83
CA LEU A 170 9.35 5.24 -16.16
C LEU A 170 10.24 5.33 -14.92
N ILE A 171 9.96 6.30 -14.03
CA ILE A 171 10.69 6.46 -12.76
C ILE A 171 10.51 5.22 -11.90
N SER A 172 9.28 4.73 -11.76
CA SER A 172 8.98 3.56 -10.92
C SER A 172 9.59 2.28 -11.46
N ALA A 173 9.60 2.10 -12.79
CA ALA A 173 10.28 0.97 -13.44
C ALA A 173 11.79 1.02 -13.21
N TYR A 174 12.41 2.20 -13.35
CA TYR A 174 13.83 2.37 -13.08
C TYR A 174 14.18 2.04 -11.61
N VAL A 175 13.41 2.58 -10.66
CA VAL A 175 13.61 2.31 -9.22
C VAL A 175 13.34 0.84 -8.89
N GLY A 176 12.30 0.24 -9.47
CA GLY A 176 11.94 -1.16 -9.26
C GLY A 176 13.04 -2.12 -9.75
N ILE A 177 13.56 -1.92 -10.95
CA ILE A 177 14.63 -2.75 -11.53
C ILE A 177 15.94 -2.60 -10.76
N THR A 178 16.33 -1.36 -10.43
CA THR A 178 17.57 -1.10 -9.67
C THR A 178 17.50 -1.66 -8.24
N SER A 179 16.34 -1.58 -7.59
CA SER A 179 16.11 -2.17 -6.26
C SER A 179 16.24 -3.69 -6.30
N LEU A 180 15.70 -4.35 -7.34
CA LEU A 180 15.85 -5.80 -7.52
C LEU A 180 17.30 -6.22 -7.81
N GLY A 181 18.03 -5.43 -8.60
CA GLY A 181 19.44 -5.71 -8.90
C GLY A 181 20.30 -5.72 -7.65
N ASN A 182 20.08 -4.77 -6.73
CA ASN A 182 20.74 -4.73 -5.42
C ASN A 182 20.23 -5.81 -4.44
N PHE A 183 19.02 -6.30 -4.64
CA PHE A 183 18.39 -7.35 -3.82
C PHE A 183 19.13 -8.69 -3.90
N SER A 184 19.65 -9.05 -5.08
CA SER A 184 20.46 -10.26 -5.28
C SER A 184 21.74 -10.29 -4.44
N LYS A 185 22.24 -9.12 -4.00
CA LYS A 185 23.42 -8.98 -3.15
C LYS A 185 23.13 -9.05 -1.65
N LEU A 186 21.86 -8.94 -1.23
CA LEU A 186 21.46 -8.99 0.18
C LEU A 186 21.25 -10.41 0.71
N PHE A 187 21.11 -11.39 -0.19
CA PHE A 187 20.95 -12.81 0.13
C PHE A 187 22.14 -13.67 -0.33
N ALA A 188 23.22 -13.02 -0.78
CA ALA A 188 24.48 -13.65 -1.18
C ALA A 188 25.52 -13.58 -0.06
#